data_AF-A0A2N9M7K5-F1
#
_entry.id   AF-A0A2N9M7K5-F1
#
_cell.length_a   1.000
_cell.length_b   1.000
_cell.length_c   1.000
_cell.angle_alpha   90.00
_cell.angle_beta   90.00
_cell.angle_gamma   90.00
#
_symmetry.space_group_name_H-M   'P 1'
#
loop_
_entity.id
_entity.type
_entity.pdbx_description
1 polymer ?
#
loop_
_entity_poly.entity_id
_entity_poly.type
_entity_poly.pdbx_seq_one_letter_code
_entity_poly.pdbx_strand_id
1 'polypeptide(L)'
;MATVTITPEVRSPRRKEFQRVQPPATFTGARIEPLQKGLPKTTQSVCPECLGVIDARLFEENGAVYMEKSCVEHGEFRDLIYSDARLYLKMEEFEFGDNRGLENPQIADAARCPEDCGLCSLHTSHTVLSNVDLTNRCNLTCPVCFANANAVGYLYEPTFEQVHGMLKTLREQRPVPNRVVQFSGGEPTLYPRFHDVLRMATEMGFTHIQCATNGIEFSNAEFALKCKEAGLHTLYLQFDGVSDEVYLRTRGQRLLEKKLACIENCRKAGLKIILVPTIVKGVNDHQIGDMIRLAIDNVDCVSGFSFQPVCFTGRINRRELESKRFTQSDLAHAVADQTGLTDKYEDWFPLSCISPFSKLLSNLQNYNRPNLTSHPHCAMGTYLYVHPQSKSAIPITRFFDMPAMLRDIDLLARQAEGARFKMFTKINAWHKLRRHFRPQFAPPGLTFERFLQTLQGMTDHEYGRGKGDGTFTYKTLLVAGMHFMDSYNYDFARVKRCVIHYSAPNGLVYPFCIYNSGPCMREKVERQFSVPLEPKPAKLNGNGLVQVEN
;
A
#
# COMPACT_ATOMS: atom_id res chain seq x y z
N MET A 1 16.22 43.24 6.65
CA MET A 1 17.42 42.39 6.75
C MET A 1 17.83 42.32 8.21
N ALA A 2 17.53 41.20 8.88
CA ALA A 2 18.14 40.80 10.14
C ALA A 2 18.31 39.29 10.03
N THR A 3 19.51 38.88 9.67
CA THR A 3 19.91 37.50 9.44
C THR A 3 19.99 36.80 10.78
N VAL A 4 19.02 35.93 11.08
CA VAL A 4 19.11 35.03 12.24
C VAL A 4 20.05 33.90 11.83
N THR A 5 21.30 34.03 12.21
CA THR A 5 22.32 33.00 12.04
C THR A 5 21.99 31.85 12.98
N ILE A 6 21.42 30.77 12.45
CA ILE A 6 21.22 29.52 13.19
C ILE A 6 22.61 28.90 13.37
N THR A 7 23.14 28.97 14.59
CA THR A 7 24.33 28.21 14.99
C THR A 7 24.08 26.72 14.81
N PRO A 8 25.05 25.94 14.31
CA PRO A 8 24.89 24.51 14.15
C PRO A 8 24.74 23.87 15.55
N GLU A 9 23.63 23.19 15.78
CA GLU A 9 23.42 22.43 17.01
C GLU A 9 24.54 21.41 17.21
N VAL A 10 25.02 21.40 18.44
CA VAL A 10 25.98 20.48 19.03
C VAL A 10 25.68 19.04 18.59
N ARG A 11 26.68 18.39 17.97
CA ARG A 11 26.62 16.96 17.63
C ARG A 11 26.14 16.17 18.85
N SER A 12 24.95 15.57 18.71
CA SER A 12 24.37 14.61 19.63
C SER A 12 25.42 13.57 20.06
N PRO A 13 25.53 13.23 21.37
CA PRO A 13 26.45 12.20 21.83
C PRO A 13 26.14 10.89 21.08
N ARG A 14 27.19 10.15 20.68
CA ARG A 14 27.10 8.85 19.96
C ARG A 14 25.88 8.06 20.46
N ARG A 15 24.81 8.06 19.65
CA ARG A 15 23.56 7.34 19.94
C ARG A 15 23.93 5.87 20.15
N LYS A 16 23.57 5.28 21.30
CA LYS A 16 23.73 3.82 21.53
C LYS A 16 23.09 3.09 20.34
N GLU A 17 23.86 2.22 19.68
CA GLU A 17 23.33 1.43 18.56
C GLU A 17 22.13 0.62 19.03
N PHE A 18 21.06 0.72 18.25
CA PHE A 18 19.80 0.05 18.51
C PHE A 18 19.94 -1.44 18.20
N GLN A 19 19.96 -2.29 19.23
CA GLN A 19 19.94 -3.75 19.05
C GLN A 19 18.58 -4.15 18.46
N ARG A 20 18.50 -4.99 17.43
CA ARG A 20 17.24 -5.47 16.85
C ARG A 20 16.91 -6.87 17.37
N VAL A 21 15.63 -7.14 17.66
CA VAL A 21 15.17 -8.50 17.99
C VAL A 21 14.57 -9.11 16.74
N GLN A 22 15.32 -10.03 16.14
CA GLN A 22 14.92 -10.77 14.96
C GLN A 22 14.56 -12.20 15.38
N PRO A 23 13.35 -12.71 15.09
CA PRO A 23 13.05 -14.11 15.34
C PRO A 23 13.96 -15.00 14.48
N PRO A 24 14.51 -16.10 15.01
CA PRO A 24 15.44 -16.95 14.27
C PRO A 24 14.74 -17.79 13.19
N ALA A 25 13.45 -18.08 13.38
CA ALA A 25 12.66 -18.91 12.47
C ALA A 25 11.18 -18.51 12.44
N THR A 26 10.51 -18.85 11.34
CA THR A 26 9.05 -18.74 11.19
C THR A 26 8.33 -19.69 12.18
N PHE A 27 7.01 -19.57 12.32
CA PHE A 27 6.24 -20.51 13.14
C PHE A 27 6.38 -21.96 12.68
N THR A 28 6.65 -22.19 11.39
CA THR A 28 6.87 -23.52 10.80
C THR A 28 8.34 -23.94 10.74
N GLY A 29 9.26 -23.14 11.30
CA GLY A 29 10.67 -23.53 11.46
C GLY A 29 11.60 -23.12 10.32
N ALA A 30 11.12 -22.44 9.27
CA ALA A 30 12.00 -21.91 8.24
C ALA A 30 12.89 -20.79 8.81
N ARG A 31 14.19 -20.80 8.48
CA ARG A 31 15.13 -19.78 8.96
C ARG A 31 14.72 -18.40 8.45
N ILE A 32 14.70 -17.41 9.34
CA ILE A 32 14.48 -16.03 8.94
C ILE A 32 15.83 -15.33 8.82
N GLU A 33 16.16 -14.94 7.59
CA GLU A 33 17.37 -14.15 7.31
C GLU A 33 17.11 -12.68 7.66
N PRO A 34 17.91 -12.06 8.55
CA PRO A 34 17.82 -10.65 8.82
C PRO A 34 17.98 -9.83 7.53
N LEU A 35 17.26 -8.72 7.43
CA LEU A 35 17.40 -7.82 6.29
C LEU A 35 18.82 -7.26 6.21
N GLN A 36 19.51 -7.48 5.08
CA GLN A 36 20.79 -6.83 4.81
C GLN A 36 20.58 -5.34 4.52
N LYS A 37 21.32 -4.50 5.24
CA LYS A 37 21.27 -3.03 5.18
C LYS A 37 22.55 -2.44 4.63
N GLY A 38 22.46 -1.18 4.21
CA GLY A 38 23.55 -0.46 3.58
C GLY A 38 23.73 -0.82 2.11
N LEU A 39 24.71 -0.16 1.50
CA LEU A 39 25.13 -0.36 0.12
C LEU A 39 26.67 -0.46 0.08
N PRO A 40 27.24 -1.32 -0.79
CA PRO A 40 26.55 -2.27 -1.66
C PRO A 40 26.01 -3.48 -0.88
N LYS A 41 25.00 -4.16 -1.44
CA LYS A 41 24.46 -5.41 -0.91
C LYS A 41 23.95 -6.33 -2.02
N THR A 42 23.67 -7.58 -1.66
CA THR A 42 23.17 -8.60 -2.59
C THR A 42 21.80 -9.09 -2.17
N THR A 43 20.97 -9.46 -3.13
CA THR A 43 19.68 -10.14 -2.91
C THR A 43 19.43 -11.16 -4.02
N GLN A 44 18.40 -12.00 -3.84
CA GLN A 44 17.91 -12.86 -4.91
C GLN A 44 16.79 -12.16 -5.69
N SER A 45 16.79 -12.35 -7.00
CA SER A 45 15.89 -11.73 -7.95
C SER A 45 15.50 -12.70 -9.07
N VAL A 46 14.79 -12.20 -10.08
CA VAL A 46 14.48 -12.92 -11.32
C VAL A 46 15.15 -12.24 -12.52
N CYS A 47 15.48 -13.05 -13.53
CA CYS A 47 15.82 -12.56 -14.85
C CYS A 47 14.61 -11.84 -15.47
N PRO A 48 14.76 -10.63 -16.03
CA PRO A 48 13.66 -9.92 -16.69
C PRO A 48 13.03 -10.64 -17.89
N GLU A 49 13.75 -11.60 -18.49
CA GLU A 49 13.31 -12.31 -19.69
C GLU A 49 12.84 -13.74 -19.41
N CYS A 50 13.71 -14.64 -18.90
CA CYS A 50 13.32 -16.03 -18.64
C CYS A 50 12.72 -16.27 -17.25
N LEU A 51 12.68 -15.25 -16.39
CA LEU A 51 12.18 -15.33 -15.01
C LEU A 51 12.94 -16.31 -14.09
N GLY A 52 14.06 -16.87 -14.56
CA GLY A 52 14.95 -17.70 -13.75
C GLY A 52 15.50 -16.94 -12.56
N VAL A 53 15.64 -17.62 -11.42
CA VAL A 53 16.19 -17.03 -10.19
C VAL A 53 17.67 -16.72 -10.40
N ILE A 54 18.06 -15.47 -10.14
CA ILE A 54 19.43 -14.97 -10.28
C ILE A 54 19.78 -14.06 -9.09
N ASP A 55 21.07 -13.89 -8.82
CA ASP A 55 21.53 -12.91 -7.85
C ASP A 55 21.48 -11.49 -8.43
N ALA A 56 21.24 -10.53 -7.55
CA ALA A 56 21.21 -9.11 -7.87
C ALA A 56 22.06 -8.32 -6.87
N ARG A 57 22.79 -7.33 -7.36
CA ARG A 57 23.59 -6.42 -6.55
C ARG A 57 22.92 -5.05 -6.51
N LEU A 58 22.72 -4.52 -5.31
CA LEU A 58 22.32 -3.12 -5.11
C LEU A 58 23.54 -2.28 -4.72
N PHE A 59 23.69 -1.11 -5.31
CA PHE A 59 24.78 -0.18 -5.03
C PHE A 59 24.37 1.27 -5.25
N GLU A 60 25.12 2.19 -4.64
CA GLU A 60 24.99 3.62 -4.87
C GLU A 60 25.90 4.06 -6.02
N GLU A 61 25.36 4.86 -6.93
CA GLU A 61 26.12 5.55 -7.97
C GLU A 61 25.50 6.94 -8.19
N ASN A 62 26.32 7.99 -8.15
CA ASN A 62 25.88 9.39 -8.34
C ASN A 62 24.71 9.80 -7.43
N GLY A 63 24.69 9.32 -6.19
CA GLY A 63 23.63 9.61 -5.21
C GLY A 63 22.31 8.87 -5.44
N ALA A 64 22.23 7.97 -6.42
CA ALA A 64 21.08 7.12 -6.70
C ALA A 64 21.41 5.64 -6.42
N VAL A 65 20.39 4.83 -6.15
CA VAL A 65 20.51 3.39 -5.88
C VAL A 65 20.07 2.62 -7.10
N TYR A 66 20.98 1.78 -7.61
CA TYR A 66 20.72 0.89 -8.73
C TYR A 66 20.71 -0.56 -8.29
N MET A 67 19.98 -1.39 -9.04
CA MET A 67 20.07 -2.84 -9.00
C MET A 67 20.68 -3.32 -10.32
N GLU A 68 21.69 -4.18 -10.23
CA GLU A 68 22.30 -4.85 -11.37
C GLU A 68 22.15 -6.37 -11.22
N LYS A 69 21.93 -7.04 -12.34
CA LYS A 69 21.69 -8.49 -12.41
C LYS A 69 22.36 -9.06 -13.64
N SER A 70 22.87 -10.27 -13.52
CA SER A 70 23.53 -10.99 -14.62
C SER A 70 22.81 -12.32 -14.85
N CYS A 71 22.34 -12.56 -16.07
CA CYS A 71 21.77 -13.83 -16.50
C CYS A 71 22.68 -14.47 -17.55
N VAL A 72 23.02 -15.75 -17.38
CA VAL A 72 23.89 -16.49 -18.31
C VAL A 72 23.36 -16.46 -19.75
N GLU A 73 22.04 -16.48 -19.93
CA GLU A 73 21.39 -16.53 -21.24
C GLU A 73 21.07 -15.14 -21.81
N HIS A 74 20.71 -14.18 -20.95
CA HIS A 74 20.13 -12.89 -21.39
C HIS A 74 21.02 -11.68 -21.09
N GLY A 75 22.20 -11.89 -20.49
CA GLY A 75 23.18 -10.84 -20.22
C GLY A 75 22.88 -9.99 -18.99
N GLU A 76 23.33 -8.74 -19.04
CA GLU A 76 23.30 -7.80 -17.92
C GLU A 76 22.05 -6.91 -17.94
N PHE A 77 21.44 -6.74 -16.77
CA PHE A 77 20.31 -5.87 -16.54
C PHE A 77 20.65 -4.87 -15.46
N ARG A 78 20.17 -3.63 -15.62
CA ARG A 78 20.33 -2.57 -14.63
C ARG A 78 19.06 -1.74 -14.55
N ASP A 79 18.60 -1.43 -13.33
CA ASP A 79 17.43 -0.59 -13.10
C ASP A 79 17.62 0.35 -11.90
N LEU A 80 16.92 1.48 -11.95
CA LEU A 80 16.91 2.48 -10.88
C LEU A 80 15.90 2.07 -9.79
N ILE A 81 16.38 1.93 -8.56
CA ILE A 81 15.58 1.56 -7.40
C ILE A 81 15.08 2.82 -6.69
N TYR A 82 16.01 3.71 -6.34
CA TYR A 82 15.75 5.02 -5.72
C TYR A 82 16.62 6.07 -6.42
N SER A 83 16.04 7.19 -6.81
CA SER A 83 16.80 8.36 -7.30
C SER A 83 17.62 9.07 -6.22
N ASP A 84 17.38 8.77 -4.94
CA ASP A 84 18.08 9.36 -3.78
C ASP A 84 18.48 8.27 -2.78
N ALA A 85 19.78 8.02 -2.68
CA ALA A 85 20.38 7.01 -1.79
C ALA A 85 20.24 7.37 -0.30
N ARG A 86 20.20 8.66 0.05
CA ARG A 86 20.00 9.08 1.45
C ARG A 86 18.60 8.68 1.92
N LEU A 87 17.58 8.86 1.08
CA LEU A 87 16.22 8.39 1.40
C LEU A 87 16.14 6.87 1.47
N TYR A 88 16.79 6.16 0.54
CA TYR A 88 16.86 4.69 0.57
C TYR A 88 17.41 4.17 1.90
N LEU A 89 18.56 4.71 2.33
CA LEU A 89 19.22 4.31 3.58
C LEU A 89 18.40 4.73 4.81
N LYS A 90 17.76 5.90 4.78
CA LYS A 90 16.84 6.35 5.84
C LYS A 90 15.71 5.35 6.07
N MET A 91 15.13 4.78 5.00
CA MET A 91 14.04 3.80 5.15
C MET A 91 14.50 2.57 5.93
N GLU A 92 15.75 2.15 5.76
CA GLU A 92 16.30 1.02 6.50
C GLU A 92 16.49 1.34 7.99
N GLU A 93 16.70 2.59 8.39
CA GLU A 93 16.87 2.95 9.81
C GLU A 93 15.65 2.60 10.67
N PHE A 94 14.46 2.58 10.07
CA PHE A 94 13.18 2.34 10.74
C PHE A 94 12.61 0.94 10.49
N GLU A 95 13.50 -0.04 10.29
CA GLU A 95 13.14 -1.46 10.33
C GLU A 95 13.42 -2.03 11.74
N PHE A 96 12.41 -2.71 12.28
CA PHE A 96 12.28 -3.10 13.69
C PHE A 96 12.20 -4.62 13.89
N GLY A 97 12.76 -5.40 12.98
CA GLY A 97 12.71 -6.87 12.97
C GLY A 97 11.42 -7.43 12.36
N ASP A 98 11.54 -8.61 11.75
CA ASP A 98 10.42 -9.30 11.11
C ASP A 98 9.43 -9.90 12.11
N ASN A 99 8.32 -10.42 11.58
CA ASN A 99 7.42 -11.33 12.28
C ASN A 99 7.78 -12.80 11.97
N ARG A 100 6.98 -13.75 12.45
CA ARG A 100 7.22 -15.20 12.31
C ARG A 100 6.36 -15.86 11.22
N GLY A 101 5.74 -15.08 10.34
CA GLY A 101 4.87 -15.61 9.28
C GLY A 101 3.53 -16.11 9.80
N LEU A 102 3.09 -17.27 9.30
CA LEU A 102 1.84 -17.93 9.65
C LEU A 102 2.08 -19.23 10.41
N GLU A 103 1.18 -19.58 11.32
CA GLU A 103 1.13 -20.90 11.97
C GLU A 103 0.56 -21.98 11.05
N ASN A 104 -0.25 -21.57 10.07
CA ASN A 104 -0.89 -22.43 9.07
C ASN A 104 -0.68 -21.87 7.66
N PRO A 105 0.58 -21.77 7.18
CA PRO A 105 0.81 -21.41 5.79
C PRO A 105 0.14 -22.43 4.86
N GLN A 106 -0.27 -21.97 3.67
CA GLN A 106 -0.95 -22.84 2.71
C GLN A 106 -0.01 -23.88 2.09
N ILE A 107 1.28 -23.60 2.11
CA ILE A 107 2.36 -24.50 1.72
C ILE A 107 3.37 -24.55 2.88
N ALA A 108 3.38 -25.64 3.64
CA ALA A 108 4.09 -25.74 4.91
C ALA A 108 5.59 -26.09 4.78
N ASP A 109 5.97 -26.68 3.66
CA ASP A 109 7.28 -27.27 3.39
C ASP A 109 7.95 -26.66 2.15
N ALA A 110 7.58 -25.42 1.80
CA ALA A 110 8.18 -24.70 0.68
C ALA A 110 9.70 -24.62 0.81
N ALA A 111 10.39 -25.00 -0.25
CA ALA A 111 11.85 -25.01 -0.33
C ALA A 111 12.37 -23.91 -1.27
N ARG A 112 11.57 -23.50 -2.27
CA ARG A 112 12.01 -22.57 -3.32
C ARG A 112 10.97 -21.49 -3.58
N CYS A 113 11.46 -20.25 -3.69
CA CYS A 113 10.67 -19.10 -4.11
C CYS A 113 11.20 -18.70 -5.49
N PRO A 114 10.35 -18.58 -6.54
CA PRO A 114 8.89 -18.49 -6.51
C PRO A 114 8.11 -19.78 -6.79
N GLU A 115 8.77 -20.94 -6.96
CA GLU A 115 8.13 -22.17 -7.44
C GLU A 115 7.06 -22.70 -6.48
N ASP A 116 7.34 -22.69 -5.18
CA ASP A 116 6.42 -23.16 -4.13
C ASP A 116 5.56 -22.00 -3.59
N CYS A 117 5.24 -21.00 -4.43
CA CYS A 117 4.53 -19.81 -3.96
C CYS A 117 3.04 -20.05 -3.72
N GLY A 118 2.54 -19.47 -2.63
CA GLY A 118 1.20 -19.62 -2.07
C GLY A 118 1.34 -19.45 -0.57
N LEU A 119 1.35 -18.20 -0.10
CA LEU A 119 1.68 -17.70 1.25
C LEU A 119 2.30 -18.80 2.15
N CYS A 120 3.52 -19.17 1.77
CA CYS A 120 4.16 -20.41 2.19
C CYS A 120 5.01 -20.24 3.47
N SER A 121 5.60 -21.32 3.95
CA SER A 121 6.41 -21.37 5.18
C SER A 121 7.64 -20.46 5.20
N LEU A 122 8.10 -19.97 4.03
CA LEU A 122 9.20 -19.02 3.89
C LEU A 122 8.78 -17.56 4.14
N HIS A 123 7.48 -17.27 4.22
CA HIS A 123 6.99 -15.92 4.48
C HIS A 123 7.14 -15.54 5.96
N THR A 124 7.58 -14.31 6.19
CA THR A 124 7.84 -13.78 7.54
C THR A 124 6.74 -12.84 8.02
N SER A 125 5.86 -12.40 7.12
CA SER A 125 4.71 -11.55 7.40
C SER A 125 3.39 -12.27 7.13
N HIS A 126 2.31 -11.81 7.77
CA HIS A 126 0.94 -12.26 7.50
C HIS A 126 0.17 -11.18 6.72
N THR A 127 -1.05 -11.51 6.29
CA THR A 127 -1.88 -10.59 5.50
C THR A 127 -2.46 -9.47 6.33
N VAL A 128 -2.03 -8.24 6.05
CA VAL A 128 -2.63 -7.02 6.63
C VAL A 128 -3.76 -6.51 5.74
N LEU A 129 -3.54 -6.48 4.42
CA LEU A 129 -4.53 -6.12 3.41
C LEU A 129 -4.63 -7.25 2.38
N SER A 130 -5.83 -7.73 2.11
CA SER A 130 -6.06 -8.72 1.06
C SER A 130 -6.81 -8.11 -0.11
N ASN A 131 -6.46 -8.51 -1.33
CA ASN A 131 -7.17 -8.21 -2.55
C ASN A 131 -7.94 -9.46 -3.01
N VAL A 132 -9.14 -9.24 -3.55
CA VAL A 132 -9.97 -10.29 -4.17
C VAL A 132 -10.46 -9.74 -5.50
N ASP A 133 -10.00 -10.33 -6.60
CA ASP A 133 -10.49 -9.97 -7.93
C ASP A 133 -11.83 -10.64 -8.19
N LEU A 134 -12.85 -9.83 -8.47
CA LEU A 134 -14.22 -10.30 -8.68
C LEU A 134 -14.53 -10.58 -10.15
N THR A 135 -13.85 -9.89 -11.06
CA THR A 135 -14.03 -10.05 -12.50
C THR A 135 -12.84 -9.43 -13.23
N ASN A 136 -12.49 -9.91 -14.43
CA ASN A 136 -11.60 -9.19 -15.34
C ASN A 136 -12.37 -8.30 -16.34
N ARG A 137 -13.69 -8.17 -16.24
CA ARG A 137 -14.45 -7.18 -17.01
C ARG A 137 -14.07 -5.77 -16.58
N CYS A 138 -13.88 -4.87 -17.54
CA CYS A 138 -13.66 -3.46 -17.25
C CYS A 138 -14.41 -2.55 -18.23
N ASN A 139 -15.00 -1.46 -17.72
CA ASN A 139 -15.63 -0.39 -18.50
C ASN A 139 -14.60 0.67 -18.96
N LEU A 140 -13.29 0.36 -18.89
CA LEU A 140 -12.17 1.16 -19.40
C LEU A 140 -11.21 0.29 -20.20
N THR A 141 -10.53 0.88 -21.19
CA THR A 141 -9.40 0.27 -21.91
C THR A 141 -8.17 1.14 -21.74
N CYS A 142 -7.53 1.03 -20.57
CA CYS A 142 -6.49 1.97 -20.16
C CYS A 142 -5.12 1.66 -20.81
N PRO A 143 -4.43 2.65 -21.38
CA PRO A 143 -3.07 2.46 -21.93
C PRO A 143 -2.01 1.98 -20.93
N VAL A 144 -2.16 2.27 -19.62
CA VAL A 144 -1.16 1.95 -18.59
C VAL A 144 -1.60 0.84 -17.61
N CYS A 145 -2.64 0.07 -17.93
CA CYS A 145 -3.15 -0.97 -17.03
C CYS A 145 -2.28 -2.22 -17.07
N PHE A 146 -1.65 -2.57 -15.94
CA PHE A 146 -0.86 -3.80 -15.82
C PHE A 146 -1.72 -5.07 -15.93
N ALA A 147 -2.99 -5.02 -15.50
CA ALA A 147 -3.90 -6.17 -15.53
C ALA A 147 -4.50 -6.40 -16.93
N ASN A 148 -4.45 -5.40 -17.81
CA ASN A 148 -4.92 -5.42 -19.20
C ASN A 148 -6.24 -6.21 -19.44
N ALA A 149 -7.22 -5.98 -18.56
CA ALA A 149 -8.36 -6.86 -18.36
C ALA A 149 -9.28 -7.05 -19.60
N ASN A 150 -9.29 -6.07 -20.52
CA ASN A 150 -10.04 -6.15 -21.78
C ASN A 150 -9.26 -6.78 -22.95
N ALA A 151 -7.96 -7.08 -22.79
CA ALA A 151 -7.14 -7.68 -23.84
C ALA A 151 -6.95 -9.20 -23.65
N VAL A 152 -7.29 -9.72 -22.47
CA VAL A 152 -7.19 -11.16 -22.21
C VAL A 152 -8.41 -11.84 -22.85
N GLY A 153 -8.17 -12.69 -23.85
CA GLY A 153 -9.22 -13.35 -24.65
C GLY A 153 -10.06 -14.39 -23.91
N TYR A 154 -10.22 -14.24 -22.59
CA TYR A 154 -10.96 -15.13 -21.69
C TYR A 154 -11.64 -14.31 -20.59
N LEU A 155 -12.75 -14.81 -20.04
CA LEU A 155 -13.43 -14.20 -18.90
C LEU A 155 -12.99 -14.86 -17.60
N TYR A 156 -12.45 -14.10 -16.68
CA TYR A 156 -12.26 -14.51 -15.28
C TYR A 156 -13.34 -13.84 -14.44
N GLU A 157 -14.25 -14.61 -13.87
CA GLU A 157 -15.33 -14.12 -13.02
C GLU A 157 -15.71 -15.23 -12.02
N PRO A 158 -15.03 -15.31 -10.86
CA PRO A 158 -15.29 -16.36 -9.88
C PRO A 158 -16.75 -16.37 -9.43
N THR A 159 -17.30 -17.57 -9.22
CA THR A 159 -18.66 -17.73 -8.70
C THR A 159 -18.75 -17.16 -7.28
N PHE A 160 -19.96 -16.84 -6.84
CA PHE A 160 -20.15 -16.31 -5.48
C PHE A 160 -19.64 -17.27 -4.40
N GLU A 161 -19.76 -18.59 -4.63
CA GLU A 161 -19.22 -19.61 -3.73
C GLU A 161 -17.68 -19.62 -3.72
N GLN A 162 -17.04 -19.44 -4.87
CA GLN A 162 -15.59 -19.28 -4.95
C GLN A 162 -15.13 -18.02 -4.21
N VAL A 163 -15.82 -16.89 -4.36
CA VAL A 163 -15.53 -15.65 -3.61
C VAL A 163 -15.69 -15.88 -2.10
N HIS A 164 -16.73 -16.59 -1.66
CA HIS A 164 -16.87 -16.99 -0.26
C HIS A 164 -15.68 -17.82 0.22
N GLY A 165 -15.23 -18.81 -0.56
CA GLY A 165 -14.04 -19.61 -0.28
C GLY A 165 -12.78 -18.75 -0.13
N MET A 166 -12.56 -17.81 -1.06
CA MET A 166 -11.43 -16.87 -1.03
C MET A 166 -11.43 -16.00 0.24
N LEU A 167 -12.59 -15.49 0.66
CA LEU A 167 -12.74 -14.72 1.89
C LEU A 167 -12.55 -15.58 3.14
N LYS A 168 -13.03 -16.82 3.12
CA LYS A 168 -12.89 -17.77 4.22
C LYS A 168 -11.42 -18.09 4.48
N THR A 169 -10.65 -18.40 3.43
CA THR A 169 -9.20 -18.63 3.50
C THR A 169 -8.45 -17.48 4.19
N LEU A 170 -8.85 -16.24 3.95
CA LEU A 170 -8.26 -15.06 4.59
C LEU A 170 -8.59 -14.97 6.09
N ARG A 171 -9.82 -15.31 6.47
CA ARG A 171 -10.27 -15.31 7.88
C ARG A 171 -9.71 -16.48 8.69
N GLU A 172 -9.31 -17.56 8.05
CA GLU A 172 -8.72 -18.75 8.70
C GLU A 172 -7.19 -18.64 8.93
N GLN A 173 -6.55 -17.55 8.48
CA GLN A 173 -5.12 -17.32 8.74
C GLN A 173 -4.83 -17.22 10.25
N ARG A 174 -3.78 -17.89 10.69
CA ARG A 174 -3.25 -17.87 12.06
C ARG A 174 -1.79 -17.42 12.05
N PRO A 175 -1.34 -16.68 13.07
CA PRO A 175 -2.06 -16.36 14.31
C PRO A 175 -3.01 -15.16 14.20
N VAL A 176 -2.98 -14.43 13.09
CA VAL A 176 -3.78 -13.23 12.86
C VAL A 176 -4.74 -13.46 11.69
N PRO A 177 -6.06 -13.52 11.94
CA PRO A 177 -7.04 -13.62 10.87
C PRO A 177 -7.15 -12.28 10.14
N ASN A 178 -7.11 -12.28 8.81
CA ASN A 178 -7.11 -11.03 8.03
C ASN A 178 -8.43 -10.26 8.18
N ARG A 179 -8.38 -8.97 8.54
CA ARG A 179 -9.56 -8.15 8.83
C ARG A 179 -9.87 -7.10 7.77
N VAL A 180 -9.02 -6.96 6.76
CA VAL A 180 -9.09 -5.89 5.77
C VAL A 180 -9.05 -6.48 4.37
N VAL A 181 -10.16 -6.32 3.63
CA VAL A 181 -10.30 -6.80 2.26
C VAL A 181 -10.58 -5.65 1.31
N GLN A 182 -9.96 -5.73 0.14
CA GLN A 182 -10.15 -4.83 -0.99
C GLN A 182 -10.64 -5.65 -2.19
N PHE A 183 -11.82 -5.32 -2.69
CA PHE A 183 -12.34 -5.90 -3.92
C PHE A 183 -11.76 -5.18 -5.13
N SER A 184 -11.28 -5.93 -6.12
CA SER A 184 -10.58 -5.43 -7.30
C SER A 184 -10.90 -6.30 -8.53
N GLY A 185 -10.04 -6.28 -9.55
CA GLY A 185 -10.19 -7.00 -10.81
C GLY A 185 -9.91 -6.09 -12.01
N GLY A 186 -10.76 -6.16 -13.03
CA GLY A 186 -10.94 -5.10 -14.01
C GLY A 186 -11.64 -3.92 -13.35
N GLU A 187 -12.96 -3.93 -13.32
CA GLU A 187 -13.78 -3.03 -12.50
C GLU A 187 -14.73 -3.87 -11.62
N PRO A 188 -14.47 -3.97 -10.29
CA PRO A 188 -15.24 -4.85 -9.40
C PRO A 188 -16.74 -4.50 -9.34
N THR A 189 -17.12 -3.24 -9.59
CA THR A 189 -18.53 -2.83 -9.58
C THR A 189 -19.35 -3.47 -10.71
N LEU A 190 -18.69 -4.05 -11.72
CA LEU A 190 -19.34 -4.78 -12.81
C LEU A 190 -19.67 -6.23 -12.44
N TYR A 191 -19.17 -6.73 -11.31
CA TYR A 191 -19.51 -8.08 -10.86
C TYR A 191 -21.01 -8.16 -10.53
N PRO A 192 -21.78 -9.11 -11.10
CA PRO A 192 -23.24 -9.13 -10.98
C PRO A 192 -23.76 -9.13 -9.54
N ARG A 193 -22.98 -9.70 -8.61
CA ARG A 193 -23.32 -9.82 -7.19
C ARG A 193 -22.48 -8.93 -6.28
N PHE A 194 -21.96 -7.81 -6.79
CA PHE A 194 -21.05 -6.93 -6.05
C PHE A 194 -21.58 -6.54 -4.66
N HIS A 195 -22.83 -6.08 -4.55
CA HIS A 195 -23.44 -5.72 -3.26
C HIS A 195 -23.59 -6.91 -2.29
N ASP A 196 -23.85 -8.12 -2.80
CA ASP A 196 -23.91 -9.32 -1.96
C ASP A 196 -22.54 -9.69 -1.41
N VAL A 197 -21.48 -9.50 -2.21
CA VAL A 197 -20.11 -9.75 -1.78
C VAL A 197 -19.69 -8.82 -0.65
N LEU A 198 -20.11 -7.55 -0.71
CA LEU A 198 -19.89 -6.59 0.38
C LEU A 198 -20.60 -7.03 1.69
N ARG A 199 -21.86 -7.49 1.59
CA ARG A 199 -22.61 -8.01 2.74
C ARG A 199 -21.96 -9.25 3.32
N MET A 200 -21.59 -10.20 2.47
CA MET A 200 -20.88 -11.42 2.86
C MET A 200 -19.59 -11.11 3.62
N ALA A 201 -18.75 -10.21 3.12
CA ALA A 201 -17.53 -9.81 3.84
C ALA A 201 -17.83 -9.15 5.19
N THR A 202 -18.90 -8.37 5.29
CA THR A 202 -19.34 -7.77 6.57
C THR A 202 -19.74 -8.86 7.56
N GLU A 203 -20.57 -9.82 7.14
CA GLU A 203 -21.03 -10.96 7.94
C GLU A 203 -19.89 -11.86 8.40
N MET A 204 -18.84 -12.02 7.58
CA MET A 204 -17.63 -12.79 7.91
C MET A 204 -16.66 -12.05 8.87
N GLY A 205 -17.01 -10.84 9.29
CA GLY A 205 -16.26 -10.08 10.29
C GLY A 205 -15.05 -9.32 9.75
N PHE A 206 -15.00 -9.00 8.46
CA PHE A 206 -14.05 -8.03 7.93
C PHE A 206 -14.40 -6.64 8.47
N THR A 207 -13.47 -6.01 9.18
CA THR A 207 -13.71 -4.73 9.86
C THR A 207 -13.44 -3.53 8.97
N HIS A 208 -12.82 -3.75 7.81
CA HIS A 208 -12.57 -2.73 6.82
C HIS A 208 -12.67 -3.32 5.41
N ILE A 209 -13.63 -2.81 4.64
CA ILE A 209 -13.94 -3.29 3.28
C ILE A 209 -13.68 -2.14 2.32
N GLN A 210 -12.80 -2.39 1.35
CA GLN A 210 -12.40 -1.43 0.33
C GLN A 210 -12.83 -1.89 -1.07
N CYS A 211 -12.95 -0.93 -1.98
CA CYS A 211 -13.19 -1.19 -3.40
C CYS A 211 -12.15 -0.44 -4.24
N ALA A 212 -11.31 -1.17 -4.98
CA ALA A 212 -10.39 -0.63 -5.98
C ALA A 212 -11.17 -0.36 -7.27
N THR A 213 -11.56 0.89 -7.49
CA THR A 213 -12.52 1.25 -8.55
C THR A 213 -12.04 2.46 -9.35
N ASN A 214 -12.43 2.51 -10.62
CA ASN A 214 -12.34 3.72 -11.41
C ASN A 214 -13.43 4.75 -11.06
N GLY A 215 -14.38 4.43 -10.20
CA GLY A 215 -15.36 5.39 -9.66
C GLY A 215 -16.44 5.85 -10.66
N ILE A 216 -16.53 5.27 -11.85
CA ILE A 216 -17.58 5.61 -12.83
C ILE A 216 -18.96 5.30 -12.25
N GLU A 217 -19.17 4.10 -11.69
CA GLU A 217 -20.46 3.73 -11.06
C GLU A 217 -20.76 4.59 -9.82
N PHE A 218 -19.73 5.01 -9.08
CA PHE A 218 -19.87 5.90 -7.93
C PHE A 218 -20.20 7.36 -8.30
N SER A 219 -20.18 7.72 -9.59
CA SER A 219 -20.78 8.99 -10.04
C SER A 219 -22.31 8.99 -9.96
N ASN A 220 -22.94 7.83 -9.69
CA ASN A 220 -24.33 7.70 -9.29
C ASN A 220 -24.47 7.68 -7.74
N ALA A 221 -25.22 8.62 -7.18
CA ALA A 221 -25.41 8.75 -5.74
C ALA A 221 -26.15 7.55 -5.11
N GLU A 222 -27.12 6.97 -5.81
CA GLU A 222 -27.87 5.80 -5.32
C GLU A 222 -26.96 4.57 -5.22
N PHE A 223 -26.08 4.38 -6.21
CA PHE A 223 -25.10 3.29 -6.20
C PHE A 223 -24.13 3.44 -5.01
N ALA A 224 -23.62 4.65 -4.78
CA ALA A 224 -22.74 4.94 -3.64
C ALA A 224 -23.42 4.64 -2.30
N LEU A 225 -24.69 5.02 -2.15
CA LEU A 225 -25.48 4.74 -0.93
C LEU A 225 -25.71 3.23 -0.74
N LYS A 226 -26.12 2.50 -1.79
CA LYS A 226 -26.29 1.04 -1.72
C LYS A 226 -25.00 0.32 -1.34
N CYS A 227 -23.86 0.78 -1.84
CA CYS A 227 -22.55 0.24 -1.45
C CYS A 227 -22.26 0.48 0.03
N LYS A 228 -22.56 1.69 0.55
CA LYS A 228 -22.41 2.01 1.97
C LYS A 228 -23.29 1.09 2.84
N GLU A 229 -24.55 0.94 2.49
CA GLU A 229 -25.53 0.09 3.19
C GLU A 229 -25.12 -1.38 3.16
N ALA A 230 -24.51 -1.84 2.06
CA ALA A 230 -23.97 -3.18 1.93
C ALA A 230 -22.66 -3.42 2.72
N GLY A 231 -22.09 -2.39 3.36
CA GLY A 231 -20.92 -2.51 4.23
C GLY A 231 -19.61 -1.98 3.63
N LEU A 232 -19.62 -1.31 2.47
CA LEU A 232 -18.42 -0.67 1.94
C LEU A 232 -17.97 0.47 2.86
N HIS A 233 -16.67 0.53 3.14
CA HIS A 233 -16.10 1.54 4.01
C HIS A 233 -15.34 2.61 3.23
N THR A 234 -14.53 2.18 2.26
CA THR A 234 -13.55 3.06 1.64
C THR A 234 -13.37 2.73 0.17
N LEU A 235 -13.38 3.75 -0.68
CA LEU A 235 -12.94 3.62 -2.04
C LEU A 235 -11.43 3.76 -2.08
N TYR A 236 -10.80 2.84 -2.79
CA TYR A 236 -9.43 2.95 -3.28
C TYR A 236 -9.55 3.47 -4.72
N LEU A 237 -9.75 4.79 -4.85
CA LEU A 237 -10.23 5.45 -6.06
C LEU A 237 -9.08 5.78 -6.99
N GLN A 238 -9.09 5.22 -8.20
CA GLN A 238 -8.17 5.60 -9.26
C GLN A 238 -8.27 7.11 -9.55
N PHE A 239 -7.17 7.85 -9.42
CA PHE A 239 -7.15 9.31 -9.56
C PHE A 239 -5.78 9.81 -10.07
N ASP A 240 -5.57 9.82 -11.38
CA ASP A 240 -4.22 10.04 -11.95
C ASP A 240 -3.79 11.51 -12.07
N GLY A 241 -4.70 12.47 -11.92
CA GLY A 241 -4.40 13.89 -12.11
C GLY A 241 -5.61 14.77 -11.91
N VAL A 242 -5.42 16.07 -12.13
CA VAL A 242 -6.47 17.10 -11.99
C VAL A 242 -6.86 17.71 -13.34
N SER A 243 -6.62 16.98 -14.43
CA SER A 243 -6.89 17.42 -15.80
C SER A 243 -7.28 16.24 -16.69
N ASP A 244 -8.18 16.47 -17.65
CA ASP A 244 -8.57 15.44 -18.61
C ASP A 244 -7.47 15.06 -19.60
N GLU A 245 -6.47 15.92 -19.82
CA GLU A 245 -5.29 15.57 -20.61
C GLU A 245 -4.58 14.35 -20.03
N VAL A 246 -4.39 14.33 -18.71
CA VAL A 246 -3.79 13.19 -18.00
C VAL A 246 -4.65 11.95 -18.18
N TYR A 247 -5.96 12.02 -17.94
CA TYR A 247 -6.85 10.86 -18.07
C TYR A 247 -6.95 10.33 -19.50
N LEU A 248 -6.89 11.18 -20.51
CA LEU A 248 -6.81 10.74 -21.91
C LEU A 248 -5.55 9.91 -22.16
N ARG A 249 -4.40 10.32 -21.60
CA ARG A 249 -3.12 9.59 -21.75
C ARG A 249 -3.06 8.32 -20.90
N THR A 250 -3.60 8.33 -19.69
CA THR A 250 -3.47 7.19 -18.76
C THR A 250 -4.64 6.21 -18.81
N ARG A 251 -5.85 6.68 -19.13
CA ARG A 251 -7.10 5.88 -19.09
C ARG A 251 -7.85 5.84 -20.43
N GLY A 252 -7.43 6.62 -21.42
CA GLY A 252 -8.01 6.63 -22.77
C GLY A 252 -9.31 7.43 -22.91
N GLN A 253 -9.78 8.10 -21.86
CA GLN A 253 -10.97 8.95 -21.91
C GLN A 253 -10.95 10.06 -20.86
N ARG A 254 -11.84 11.05 -21.02
CA ARG A 254 -12.06 12.13 -20.05
C ARG A 254 -12.77 11.58 -18.81
N LEU A 255 -12.26 11.89 -17.62
CA LEU A 255 -12.76 11.31 -16.38
C LEU A 255 -12.89 12.32 -15.23
N LEU A 256 -12.27 13.50 -15.31
CA LEU A 256 -12.16 14.41 -14.15
C LEU A 256 -13.52 14.74 -13.53
N GLU A 257 -14.51 15.09 -14.36
CA GLU A 257 -15.87 15.39 -13.91
C GLU A 257 -16.49 14.22 -13.13
N LYS A 258 -16.35 12.99 -13.66
CA LYS A 258 -16.84 11.77 -12.98
C LYS A 258 -16.12 11.53 -11.66
N LYS A 259 -14.82 11.83 -11.57
CA LYS A 259 -14.06 11.71 -10.31
C LYS A 259 -14.55 12.70 -9.26
N LEU A 260 -14.81 13.95 -9.65
CA LEU A 260 -15.34 14.97 -8.74
C LEU A 260 -16.75 14.61 -8.27
N ALA A 261 -17.62 14.14 -9.18
CA ALA A 261 -18.94 13.63 -8.82
C ALA A 261 -18.87 12.44 -7.87
N CYS A 262 -17.95 11.49 -8.12
CA CYS A 262 -17.68 10.36 -7.22
C CYS A 262 -17.28 10.82 -5.82
N ILE A 263 -16.36 11.80 -5.70
CA ILE A 263 -15.94 12.36 -4.41
C ILE A 263 -17.13 12.94 -3.65
N GLU A 264 -17.98 13.71 -4.33
CA GLU A 264 -19.16 14.32 -3.73
C GLU A 264 -20.21 13.28 -3.30
N ASN A 265 -20.46 12.26 -4.12
CA ASN A 265 -21.38 11.20 -3.76
C ASN A 265 -20.88 10.36 -2.59
N CYS A 266 -19.58 10.09 -2.53
CA CYS A 266 -18.97 9.40 -1.40
C CYS A 266 -19.08 10.21 -0.10
N ARG A 267 -18.89 11.54 -0.19
CA ARG A 267 -19.13 12.46 0.93
C ARG A 267 -20.57 12.34 1.44
N LYS A 268 -21.55 12.44 0.55
CA LYS A 268 -22.98 12.32 0.89
C LYS A 268 -23.34 10.95 1.50
N ALA A 269 -22.77 9.87 0.95
CA ALA A 269 -23.00 8.51 1.45
C ALA A 269 -22.21 8.20 2.75
N GLY A 270 -21.33 9.08 3.22
CA GLY A 270 -20.46 8.81 4.37
C GLY A 270 -19.42 7.71 4.12
N LEU A 271 -18.98 7.56 2.87
CA LEU A 271 -17.84 6.74 2.47
C LEU A 271 -16.55 7.53 2.62
N LYS A 272 -15.43 6.82 2.82
CA LYS A 272 -14.08 7.41 2.79
C LYS A 272 -13.38 7.11 1.48
N ILE A 273 -12.37 7.91 1.14
CA ILE A 273 -11.61 7.76 -0.09
C ILE A 273 -10.11 7.74 0.23
N ILE A 274 -9.40 6.78 -0.34
CA ILE A 274 -7.98 6.85 -0.62
C ILE A 274 -7.84 7.12 -2.11
N LEU A 275 -7.18 8.21 -2.48
CA LEU A 275 -6.88 8.53 -3.87
C LEU A 275 -5.67 7.73 -4.33
N VAL A 276 -5.74 7.18 -5.53
CA VAL A 276 -4.75 6.24 -6.05
C VAL A 276 -4.28 6.70 -7.43
N PRO A 277 -3.28 7.60 -7.47
CA PRO A 277 -2.68 8.03 -8.71
C PRO A 277 -1.70 6.98 -9.23
N THR A 278 -1.89 6.52 -10.47
CA THR A 278 -0.82 5.84 -11.19
C THR A 278 0.12 6.89 -11.77
N ILE A 279 1.35 6.98 -11.27
CA ILE A 279 2.32 8.00 -11.69
C ILE A 279 3.23 7.45 -12.79
N VAL A 280 3.29 8.20 -13.90
CA VAL A 280 4.22 7.98 -15.01
C VAL A 280 5.05 9.27 -15.15
N LYS A 281 6.38 9.12 -15.03
CA LYS A 281 7.31 10.25 -15.12
C LYS A 281 7.15 10.99 -16.45
N GLY A 282 7.09 12.31 -16.41
CA GLY A 282 6.87 13.17 -17.58
C GLY A 282 5.43 13.21 -18.11
N VAL A 283 4.49 12.45 -17.51
CA VAL A 283 3.07 12.47 -17.92
C VAL A 283 2.21 13.20 -16.90
N ASN A 284 2.29 12.84 -15.63
CA ASN A 284 1.42 13.38 -14.57
C ASN A 284 2.12 13.65 -13.23
N ASP A 285 3.42 13.39 -13.14
CA ASP A 285 4.27 13.72 -11.98
C ASP A 285 4.27 15.22 -11.64
N HIS A 286 4.11 16.09 -12.64
CA HIS A 286 3.97 17.53 -12.44
C HIS A 286 2.67 17.96 -11.72
N GLN A 287 1.67 17.08 -11.59
CA GLN A 287 0.39 17.38 -10.92
C GLN A 287 0.31 16.82 -9.49
N ILE A 288 1.39 16.26 -8.94
CA ILE A 288 1.39 15.69 -7.58
C ILE A 288 0.96 16.71 -6.54
N GLY A 289 1.45 17.94 -6.62
CA GLY A 289 1.08 19.02 -5.71
C GLY A 289 -0.39 19.42 -5.82
N ASP A 290 -0.92 19.51 -7.03
CA ASP A 290 -2.33 19.88 -7.25
C ASP A 290 -3.30 18.79 -6.78
N MET A 291 -2.95 17.52 -6.98
CA MET A 291 -3.70 16.41 -6.39
C MET A 291 -3.74 16.54 -4.86
N ILE A 292 -2.62 16.83 -4.21
CA ILE A 292 -2.57 17.01 -2.75
C ILE A 292 -3.44 18.18 -2.29
N ARG A 293 -3.42 19.31 -3.00
CA ARG A 293 -4.31 20.45 -2.70
C ARG A 293 -5.79 20.06 -2.78
N LEU A 294 -6.17 19.34 -3.84
CA LEU A 294 -7.53 18.82 -3.99
C LEU A 294 -7.93 17.89 -2.83
N ALA A 295 -7.02 17.03 -2.37
CA ALA A 295 -7.30 16.15 -1.23
C ALA A 295 -7.42 16.92 0.09
N ILE A 296 -6.64 17.98 0.28
CA ILE A 296 -6.76 18.89 1.44
C ILE A 296 -8.13 19.58 1.44
N ASP A 297 -8.59 20.05 0.27
CA ASP A 297 -9.91 20.67 0.14
C ASP A 297 -11.04 19.69 0.49
N ASN A 298 -10.83 18.40 0.19
CA ASN A 298 -11.78 17.31 0.40
C ASN A 298 -11.44 16.40 1.60
N VAL A 299 -10.65 16.87 2.58
CA VAL A 299 -10.13 16.05 3.71
C VAL A 299 -11.22 15.53 4.65
N ASP A 300 -12.46 15.99 4.50
CA ASP A 300 -13.62 15.50 5.23
C ASP A 300 -14.01 14.07 4.80
N CYS A 301 -13.81 13.71 3.53
CA CYS A 301 -14.06 12.36 3.00
C CYS A 301 -12.79 11.68 2.45
N VAL A 302 -11.78 12.43 2.00
CA VAL A 302 -10.49 11.91 1.54
C VAL A 302 -9.56 11.71 2.74
N SER A 303 -9.14 10.47 2.95
CA SER A 303 -8.28 10.05 4.08
C SER A 303 -6.80 9.98 3.71
N GLY A 304 -6.47 9.95 2.42
CA GLY A 304 -5.09 9.96 1.97
C GLY A 304 -4.87 9.56 0.54
N PHE A 305 -3.59 9.37 0.22
CA PHE A 305 -3.08 8.87 -1.05
C PHE A 305 -2.39 7.54 -0.89
N SER A 306 -2.47 6.76 -1.96
CA SER A 306 -1.52 5.71 -2.28
C SER A 306 -1.03 5.96 -3.72
N PHE A 307 0.04 6.75 -3.85
CA PHE A 307 0.72 6.97 -5.12
C PHE A 307 1.38 5.67 -5.58
N GLN A 308 1.09 5.24 -6.80
CA GLN A 308 1.60 4.00 -7.37
C GLN A 308 2.38 4.33 -8.64
N PRO A 309 3.72 4.35 -8.60
CA PRO A 309 4.51 4.43 -9.81
C PRO A 309 4.19 3.26 -10.74
N VAL A 310 4.24 3.50 -12.05
CA VAL A 310 3.94 2.45 -13.02
C VAL A 310 4.88 1.26 -12.87
N CYS A 311 4.28 0.06 -12.90
CA CYS A 311 4.99 -1.21 -12.97
C CYS A 311 5.11 -1.60 -14.44
N PHE A 312 6.31 -1.89 -14.93
CA PHE A 312 6.50 -2.27 -16.33
C PHE A 312 6.29 -3.77 -16.49
N THR A 313 5.17 -4.16 -17.10
CA THR A 313 4.88 -5.56 -17.46
C THR A 313 5.13 -5.76 -18.96
N GLY A 314 5.82 -6.85 -19.32
CA GLY A 314 6.18 -7.16 -20.71
C GLY A 314 7.53 -6.61 -21.18
N ARG A 315 7.81 -6.77 -22.48
CA ARG A 315 9.08 -6.30 -23.09
C ARG A 315 8.99 -4.80 -23.36
N ILE A 316 9.90 -4.04 -22.75
CA ILE A 316 10.05 -2.59 -22.94
C ILE A 316 11.51 -2.29 -23.27
N ASN A 317 11.75 -1.31 -24.14
CA ASN A 317 13.12 -0.87 -24.41
C ASN A 317 13.71 -0.21 -23.15
N ARG A 318 14.98 -0.51 -22.85
CA ARG A 318 15.71 0.04 -21.69
C ARG A 318 15.62 1.57 -21.58
N ARG A 319 15.79 2.32 -22.68
CA ARG A 319 15.72 3.80 -22.66
C ARG A 319 14.32 4.31 -22.30
N GLU A 320 13.29 3.57 -22.72
CA GLU A 320 11.90 3.91 -22.42
C GLU A 320 11.57 3.60 -20.95
N LEU A 321 12.04 2.47 -20.43
CA LEU A 321 11.92 2.13 -19.01
C LEU A 321 12.61 3.18 -18.14
N GLU A 322 13.88 3.51 -18.43
CA GLU A 322 14.67 4.49 -17.67
C GLU A 322 14.03 5.89 -17.69
N SER A 323 13.49 6.33 -18.83
CA SER A 323 12.87 7.65 -18.94
C SER A 323 11.52 7.76 -18.21
N LYS A 324 10.79 6.64 -18.04
CA LYS A 324 9.48 6.60 -17.38
C LYS A 324 9.54 6.20 -15.90
N ARG A 325 10.67 5.64 -15.44
CA ARG A 325 10.85 5.18 -14.05
C ARG A 325 10.69 6.33 -13.07
N PHE A 326 9.72 6.19 -12.16
CA PHE A 326 9.46 7.09 -11.05
C PHE A 326 9.62 6.30 -9.74
N THR A 327 10.42 6.81 -8.81
CA THR A 327 10.80 6.11 -7.59
C THR A 327 10.10 6.71 -6.36
N GLN A 328 10.22 6.04 -5.22
CA GLN A 328 9.68 6.57 -3.95
C GLN A 328 10.39 7.85 -3.53
N SER A 329 11.70 7.96 -3.78
CA SER A 329 12.41 9.22 -3.53
C SER A 329 11.90 10.33 -4.43
N ASP A 330 11.61 10.07 -5.72
CA ASP A 330 11.01 11.06 -6.61
C ASP A 330 9.68 11.57 -6.07
N LEU A 331 8.86 10.71 -5.43
CA LEU A 331 7.64 11.15 -4.75
C LEU A 331 7.93 12.14 -3.62
N ALA A 332 8.88 11.83 -2.73
CA ALA A 332 9.22 12.72 -1.62
C ALA A 332 9.75 14.08 -2.11
N HIS A 333 10.60 14.08 -3.14
CA HIS A 333 11.07 15.30 -3.80
C HIS A 333 9.90 16.06 -4.45
N ALA A 334 9.06 15.40 -5.24
CA ALA A 334 7.94 16.04 -5.93
C ALA A 334 6.94 16.67 -4.96
N VAL A 335 6.59 16.00 -3.86
CA VAL A 335 5.71 16.57 -2.83
C VAL A 335 6.37 17.78 -2.17
N ALA A 336 7.64 17.68 -1.77
CA ALA A 336 8.35 18.79 -1.15
C ALA A 336 8.43 20.00 -2.10
N ASP A 337 8.87 19.78 -3.34
CA ASP A 337 9.15 20.84 -4.31
C ASP A 337 7.86 21.49 -4.85
N GLN A 338 6.79 20.71 -5.06
CA GLN A 338 5.54 21.23 -5.63
C GLN A 338 4.57 21.81 -4.59
N THR A 339 4.69 21.42 -3.31
CA THR A 339 3.76 21.87 -2.25
C THR A 339 4.42 22.75 -1.19
N GLY A 340 5.72 22.59 -0.95
CA GLY A 340 6.41 23.19 0.20
C GLY A 340 5.96 22.68 1.57
N LEU A 341 5.08 21.65 1.63
CA LEU A 341 4.47 21.18 2.88
C LEU A 341 5.37 20.24 3.67
N THR A 342 6.27 19.50 2.99
CA THR A 342 7.11 18.47 3.62
C THR A 342 8.58 18.74 3.36
N ASP A 343 9.41 18.36 4.32
CA ASP A 343 10.84 18.13 4.11
C ASP A 343 11.04 16.68 3.70
N LYS A 344 11.60 16.48 2.51
CA LYS A 344 11.89 15.16 1.94
C LYS A 344 12.72 14.26 2.86
N TYR A 345 13.69 14.80 3.60
CA TYR A 345 14.60 14.01 4.44
C TYR A 345 14.10 13.82 5.86
N GLU A 346 13.23 14.69 6.37
CA GLU A 346 12.75 14.58 7.76
C GLU A 346 11.39 13.90 7.86
N ASP A 347 10.46 14.18 6.94
CA ASP A 347 9.02 13.91 7.16
C ASP A 347 8.56 12.53 6.67
N TRP A 348 9.40 11.80 5.95
CA TRP A 348 9.06 10.54 5.29
C TRP A 348 9.60 9.30 6.01
N PHE A 349 8.77 8.27 6.18
CA PHE A 349 9.10 7.02 6.88
C PHE A 349 8.60 5.81 6.11
N PRO A 350 9.22 4.63 6.28
CA PRO A 350 8.71 3.40 5.67
C PRO A 350 7.41 2.98 6.34
N LEU A 351 6.54 2.27 5.61
CA LEU A 351 5.29 1.73 6.18
C LEU A 351 5.53 0.82 7.40
N SER A 352 6.67 0.12 7.42
CA SER A 352 7.06 -0.77 8.53
C SER A 352 7.39 -0.03 9.84
N CYS A 353 7.53 1.29 9.81
CA CYS A 353 7.92 2.08 10.98
C CYS A 353 6.90 1.99 12.11
N ILE A 354 5.65 1.62 11.83
CA ILE A 354 4.59 1.48 12.83
C ILE A 354 4.53 0.10 13.50
N SER A 355 5.33 -0.87 13.06
CA SER A 355 5.39 -2.20 13.69
C SER A 355 5.66 -2.19 15.20
N PRO A 356 6.44 -1.26 15.80
CA PRO A 356 6.59 -1.17 17.25
C PRO A 356 5.27 -0.94 17.99
N PHE A 357 4.35 -0.15 17.41
CA PHE A 357 3.02 0.06 17.98
C PHE A 357 2.19 -1.22 17.96
N SER A 358 2.18 -1.94 16.82
CA SER A 358 1.48 -3.22 16.72
C SER A 358 2.01 -4.25 17.71
N LYS A 359 3.34 -4.34 17.88
CA LYS A 359 4.00 -5.23 18.85
C LYS A 359 3.61 -4.85 20.29
N LEU A 360 3.71 -3.56 20.65
CA LEU A 360 3.34 -3.06 21.97
C LEU A 360 1.87 -3.36 22.31
N LEU A 361 0.95 -3.06 21.39
CA LEU A 361 -0.48 -3.30 21.60
C LEU A 361 -0.81 -4.78 21.74
N SER A 362 -0.18 -5.65 20.93
CA SER A 362 -0.37 -7.10 21.02
C SER A 362 0.09 -7.64 22.38
N ASN A 363 1.25 -7.20 22.86
CA ASN A 363 1.78 -7.59 24.17
C ASN A 363 0.90 -7.08 25.34
N LEU A 364 0.33 -5.89 25.22
CA LEU A 364 -0.56 -5.32 26.24
C LEU A 364 -1.92 -6.02 26.28
N GLN A 365 -2.52 -6.31 25.12
CA GLN A 365 -3.92 -6.77 25.03
C GLN A 365 -4.09 -8.29 24.94
N ASN A 366 -3.00 -9.09 24.91
CA ASN A 366 -3.06 -10.54 24.71
C ASN A 366 -3.89 -10.93 23.47
N TYR A 367 -3.83 -10.11 22.43
CA TYR A 367 -4.55 -10.32 21.18
C TYR A 367 -3.60 -10.07 20.00
N ASN A 368 -3.49 -11.05 19.10
CA ASN A 368 -2.62 -10.93 17.93
C ASN A 368 -3.26 -9.95 16.93
N ARG A 369 -2.74 -8.73 16.89
CA ARG A 369 -3.17 -7.70 15.93
C ARG A 369 -2.36 -7.81 14.63
N PRO A 370 -2.91 -7.31 13.50
CA PRO A 370 -2.13 -7.10 12.29
C PRO A 370 -0.84 -6.33 12.58
N ASN A 371 0.28 -6.88 12.12
CA ASN A 371 1.61 -6.30 12.34
C ASN A 371 2.28 -6.01 11.00
N LEU A 372 2.46 -4.73 10.72
CA LEU A 372 3.02 -4.21 9.47
C LEU A 372 4.53 -4.35 9.47
N THR A 373 5.00 -5.56 9.21
CA THR A 373 6.42 -5.94 9.12
C THR A 373 6.90 -6.03 7.68
N SER A 374 6.36 -5.17 6.81
CA SER A 374 6.77 -5.14 5.41
C SER A 374 8.23 -4.75 5.24
N HIS A 375 8.83 -5.12 4.11
CA HIS A 375 10.15 -4.61 3.76
C HIS A 375 10.15 -3.06 3.72
N PRO A 376 11.17 -2.37 4.27
CA PRO A 376 11.16 -0.91 4.42
C PRO A 376 11.08 -0.16 3.09
N HIS A 377 11.55 -0.76 2.00
CA HIS A 377 11.47 -0.15 0.66
C HIS A 377 10.17 -0.42 -0.11
N CYS A 378 9.19 -1.13 0.48
CA CYS A 378 7.90 -1.38 -0.20
C CYS A 378 7.05 -0.11 -0.33
N ALA A 379 7.00 0.71 0.72
CA ALA A 379 6.18 1.89 0.77
C ALA A 379 6.81 2.92 1.71
N MET A 380 6.62 4.20 1.38
CA MET A 380 7.11 5.33 2.14
C MET A 380 5.97 6.35 2.25
N GLY A 381 5.83 7.00 3.40
CA GLY A 381 4.76 7.98 3.58
C GLY A 381 4.99 8.94 4.74
N THR A 382 4.08 9.90 4.81
CA THR A 382 3.96 10.90 5.87
C THR A 382 2.49 11.19 6.18
N TYR A 383 2.23 11.77 7.35
CA TYR A 383 0.89 12.21 7.74
C TYR A 383 0.86 13.73 7.86
N LEU A 384 -0.12 14.34 7.20
CA LEU A 384 -0.44 15.75 7.33
C LEU A 384 -1.63 15.93 8.28
N TYR A 385 -1.52 16.85 9.21
CA TYR A 385 -2.62 17.35 10.03
C TYR A 385 -3.21 18.57 9.34
N VAL A 386 -4.44 18.43 8.88
CA VAL A 386 -5.15 19.43 8.08
C VAL A 386 -6.22 20.10 8.92
N HIS A 387 -6.17 21.43 8.98
CA HIS A 387 -7.19 22.24 9.60
C HIS A 387 -8.42 22.31 8.68
N PRO A 388 -9.62 21.90 9.14
CA PRO A 388 -10.76 21.73 8.23
C PRO A 388 -11.25 23.03 7.56
N GLN A 389 -11.15 24.19 8.23
CA GLN A 389 -11.57 25.49 7.71
C GLN A 389 -10.44 26.23 6.96
N SER A 390 -9.29 26.47 7.60
CA SER A 390 -8.19 27.21 6.96
C SER A 390 -7.46 26.41 5.89
N LYS A 391 -7.68 25.09 5.81
CA LYS A 391 -7.00 24.15 4.89
C LYS A 391 -5.48 24.13 5.04
N SER A 392 -4.94 24.72 6.10
CA SER A 392 -3.52 24.61 6.46
C SER A 392 -3.19 23.15 6.80
N ALA A 393 -2.07 22.67 6.28
CA ALA A 393 -1.61 21.30 6.46
C ALA A 393 -0.19 21.29 7.04
N ILE A 394 0.02 20.52 8.11
CA ILE A 394 1.31 20.47 8.82
C ILE A 394 1.72 19.00 9.00
N PRO A 395 2.95 18.59 8.61
CA PRO A 395 3.44 17.24 8.86
C PRO A 395 3.53 16.91 10.34
N ILE A 396 3.18 15.68 10.72
CA ILE A 396 3.23 15.19 12.11
C ILE A 396 4.61 15.40 12.77
N THR A 397 5.69 15.25 12.01
CA THR A 397 7.08 15.42 12.43
C THR A 397 7.43 16.82 12.94
N ARG A 398 6.64 17.84 12.58
CA ARG A 398 6.89 19.22 13.04
C ARG A 398 6.66 19.38 14.54
N PHE A 399 5.67 18.66 15.06
CA PHE A 399 5.27 18.73 16.47
C PHE A 399 5.42 17.39 17.19
N PHE A 400 5.95 16.37 16.52
CA PHE A 400 6.22 15.06 17.10
C PHE A 400 7.60 14.55 16.69
N ASP A 401 8.47 14.26 17.65
CA ASP A 401 9.77 13.64 17.39
C ASP A 401 9.60 12.16 17.03
N MET A 402 9.25 11.91 15.77
CA MET A 402 8.95 10.56 15.26
C MET A 402 10.15 9.60 15.44
N PRO A 403 11.40 9.95 15.09
CA PRO A 403 12.51 9.02 15.25
C PRO A 403 12.77 8.61 16.71
N ALA A 404 12.75 9.57 17.65
CA ALA A 404 12.96 9.26 19.06
C ALA A 404 11.77 8.45 19.63
N MET A 405 10.54 8.83 19.25
CA MET A 405 9.33 8.12 19.66
C MET A 405 9.35 6.65 19.24
N LEU A 406 9.61 6.36 17.96
CA LEU A 406 9.54 4.99 17.45
C LEU A 406 10.53 4.07 18.14
N ARG A 407 11.75 4.55 18.42
CA ARG A 407 12.76 3.79 19.19
C ARG A 407 12.30 3.51 20.61
N ASP A 408 11.68 4.49 21.26
CA ASP A 408 11.19 4.32 22.62
C ASP A 408 10.01 3.37 22.75
N ILE A 409 9.11 3.40 21.77
CA ILE A 409 7.97 2.48 21.70
C ILE A 409 8.47 1.06 21.44
N ASP A 410 9.46 0.89 20.58
CA ASP A 410 10.04 -0.45 20.36
C ASP A 410 10.70 -1.00 21.63
N LEU A 411 11.48 -0.19 22.34
CA LEU A 411 12.05 -0.57 23.62
C LEU A 411 10.98 -0.96 24.64
N LEU A 412 9.87 -0.20 24.70
CA LEU A 412 8.73 -0.54 25.54
C LEU A 412 8.05 -1.84 25.11
N ALA A 413 7.87 -2.06 23.81
CA ALA A 413 7.24 -3.26 23.27
C ALA A 413 8.01 -4.52 23.71
N ARG A 414 9.34 -4.47 23.67
CA ARG A 414 10.22 -5.54 24.15
C ARG A 414 10.16 -5.74 25.66
N GLN A 415 10.15 -4.66 26.44
CA GLN A 415 10.00 -4.74 27.89
C GLN A 415 8.63 -5.27 28.32
N ALA A 416 7.60 -5.05 27.51
CA ALA A 416 6.25 -5.55 27.75
C ALA A 416 6.10 -7.06 27.51
N GLU A 417 7.01 -7.66 26.74
CA GLU A 417 7.02 -9.10 26.46
C GLU A 417 7.31 -9.87 27.77
N GLY A 418 6.33 -10.65 28.24
CA GLY A 418 6.44 -11.41 29.49
C GLY A 418 6.27 -10.60 30.79
N ALA A 419 5.96 -9.30 30.72
CA ALA A 419 5.81 -8.46 31.92
C ALA A 419 4.55 -8.82 32.75
N ARG A 420 4.74 -9.10 34.05
CA ARG A 420 3.66 -9.45 35.00
C ARG A 420 2.68 -8.29 35.28
N PHE A 421 3.14 -7.04 35.22
CA PHE A 421 2.34 -5.85 35.58
C PHE A 421 2.12 -4.90 34.39
N LYS A 422 1.05 -5.13 33.63
CA LYS A 422 0.71 -4.38 32.41
C LYS A 422 0.34 -2.91 32.64
N MET A 423 -0.08 -2.53 33.85
CA MET A 423 -0.51 -1.16 34.17
C MET A 423 0.66 -0.16 34.19
N PHE A 424 1.80 -0.51 34.79
CA PHE A 424 2.99 0.33 34.81
C PHE A 424 3.54 0.61 33.40
N THR A 425 3.49 -0.40 32.54
CA THR A 425 3.88 -0.30 31.13
C THR A 425 3.02 0.71 30.36
N LYS A 426 1.71 0.80 30.64
CA LYS A 426 0.81 1.80 30.03
C LYS A 426 1.15 3.23 30.46
N ILE A 427 1.41 3.45 31.76
CA ILE A 427 1.79 4.77 32.29
C ILE A 427 3.15 5.21 31.72
N ASN A 428 4.10 4.29 31.64
CA ASN A 428 5.41 4.56 31.07
C ASN A 428 5.31 4.86 29.56
N ALA A 429 4.50 4.10 28.81
CA ALA A 429 4.22 4.39 27.40
C ALA A 429 3.61 5.78 27.20
N TRP A 430 2.66 6.17 28.05
CA TRP A 430 2.05 7.49 28.00
C TRP A 430 3.06 8.61 28.27
N HIS A 431 3.87 8.51 29.32
CA HIS A 431 4.93 9.49 29.61
C HIS A 431 5.96 9.58 28.48
N LYS A 432 6.39 8.42 27.94
CA LYS A 432 7.36 8.36 26.85
C LYS A 432 6.82 8.94 25.54
N LEU A 433 5.54 8.79 25.25
CA LEU A 433 4.89 9.43 24.10
C LEU A 433 4.80 10.95 24.33
N ARG A 434 4.36 11.39 25.51
CA ARG A 434 4.14 12.80 25.83
C ARG A 434 5.40 13.65 25.70
N ARG A 435 6.58 13.14 26.09
CA ARG A 435 7.86 13.87 25.98
C ARG A 435 8.29 14.17 24.55
N HIS A 436 7.77 13.43 23.57
CA HIS A 436 8.12 13.59 22.15
C HIS A 436 7.19 14.57 21.44
N PHE A 437 6.07 14.92 22.07
CA PHE A 437 5.17 15.97 21.61
C PHE A 437 5.77 17.34 21.91
N ARG A 438 5.86 18.19 20.89
CA ARG A 438 6.43 19.54 20.95
C ARG A 438 5.29 20.56 20.85
N PRO A 439 4.65 20.93 21.98
CA PRO A 439 3.43 21.75 21.97
C PRO A 439 3.62 23.12 21.29
N GLN A 440 4.83 23.68 21.34
CA GLN A 440 5.16 24.96 20.73
C GLN A 440 5.12 24.97 19.19
N PHE A 441 5.21 23.79 18.56
CA PHE A 441 5.10 23.63 17.11
C PHE A 441 3.77 22.97 16.70
N ALA A 442 2.93 22.62 17.69
CA ALA A 442 1.65 21.99 17.43
C ALA A 442 0.68 23.02 16.82
N PRO A 443 -0.14 22.60 15.85
CA PRO A 443 -1.21 23.44 15.32
C PRO A 443 -2.11 23.99 16.45
N PRO A 444 -2.63 25.23 16.33
CA PRO A 444 -3.48 25.82 17.36
C PRO A 444 -4.63 24.89 17.79
N GLY A 445 -4.74 24.65 19.10
CA GLY A 445 -5.78 23.79 19.68
C GLY A 445 -5.50 22.28 19.62
N LEU A 446 -4.38 21.82 19.06
CA LEU A 446 -3.96 20.42 19.14
C LEU A 446 -3.14 20.19 20.43
N THR A 447 -3.79 19.64 21.46
CA THR A 447 -3.10 19.15 22.66
C THR A 447 -2.61 17.72 22.46
N PHE A 448 -1.73 17.25 23.35
CA PHE A 448 -1.28 15.85 23.32
C PHE A 448 -2.45 14.87 23.52
N GLU A 449 -3.41 15.20 24.37
CA GLU A 449 -4.60 14.39 24.61
C GLU A 449 -5.48 14.32 23.35
N ARG A 450 -5.68 15.44 22.64
CA ARG A 450 -6.38 15.47 21.35
C ARG A 450 -5.62 14.70 20.27
N PHE A 451 -4.29 14.79 20.25
CA PHE A 451 -3.46 13.95 19.38
C PHE A 451 -3.68 12.45 19.66
N LEU A 452 -3.70 12.02 20.93
CA LEU A 452 -4.01 10.63 21.26
C LEU A 452 -5.41 10.21 20.84
N GLN A 453 -6.40 11.09 20.93
CA GLN A 453 -7.75 10.83 20.39
C GLN A 453 -7.72 10.63 18.87
N THR A 454 -6.88 11.37 18.13
CA THR A 454 -6.70 11.11 16.68
C THR A 454 -6.12 9.72 16.41
N LEU A 455 -5.14 9.28 17.21
CA LEU A 455 -4.59 7.92 17.11
C LEU A 455 -5.61 6.84 17.51
N GLN A 456 -6.44 7.09 18.52
CA GLN A 456 -7.53 6.19 18.88
C GLN A 456 -8.54 6.05 17.75
N GLY A 457 -8.94 7.14 17.09
CA GLY A 457 -9.80 7.10 15.90
C GLY A 457 -9.19 6.37 14.69
N MET A 458 -7.86 6.26 14.62
CA MET A 458 -7.17 5.41 13.62
C MET A 458 -7.21 3.92 13.98
N THR A 459 -7.43 3.58 15.26
CA THR A 459 -7.46 2.19 15.77
C THR A 459 -8.84 1.68 16.16
N ASP A 460 -9.80 2.58 16.36
CA ASP A 460 -11.18 2.33 16.76
C ASP A 460 -12.11 3.07 15.78
N HIS A 461 -12.77 2.27 14.94
CA HIS A 461 -13.62 2.76 13.86
C HIS A 461 -14.92 3.41 14.35
N GLU A 462 -15.39 3.16 15.58
CA GLU A 462 -16.55 3.88 16.11
C GLU A 462 -16.21 5.34 16.45
N TYR A 463 -15.01 5.57 17.00
CA TYR A 463 -14.53 6.92 17.32
C TYR A 463 -14.12 7.70 16.07
N GLY A 464 -13.47 7.04 15.09
CA GLY A 464 -13.14 7.63 13.79
C GLY A 464 -14.37 8.02 12.93
N ARG A 465 -15.56 7.48 13.26
CA ARG A 465 -16.85 7.74 12.59
C ARG A 465 -17.69 8.86 13.24
N GLY A 466 -17.16 9.58 14.22
CA GLY A 466 -17.78 10.81 14.70
C GLY A 466 -18.50 10.75 16.04
N LYS A 467 -18.28 9.71 16.88
CA LYS A 467 -18.57 9.80 18.33
C LYS A 467 -17.49 10.59 19.09
N GLY A 468 -16.99 11.67 18.50
CA GLY A 468 -16.23 12.69 19.22
C GLY A 468 -17.21 13.58 19.99
N ASP A 469 -16.74 14.23 21.04
CA ASP A 469 -17.48 15.17 21.92
C ASP A 469 -18.00 16.45 21.22
N GLY A 470 -18.10 16.46 19.89
CA GLY A 470 -18.42 17.64 19.09
C GLY A 470 -17.32 18.71 19.11
N THR A 471 -16.18 18.47 19.79
CA THR A 471 -15.09 19.45 19.87
C THR A 471 -14.07 19.25 18.76
N PHE A 472 -13.60 20.39 18.28
CA PHE A 472 -12.69 20.57 17.15
C PHE A 472 -11.48 19.61 17.14
N THR A 473 -11.36 18.77 16.11
CA THR A 473 -10.20 17.91 15.85
C THR A 473 -9.72 18.04 14.40
N TYR A 474 -8.41 18.21 14.24
CA TYR A 474 -7.74 18.20 12.93
C TYR A 474 -8.05 16.89 12.18
N LYS A 475 -8.12 16.96 10.86
CA LYS A 475 -8.21 15.76 10.01
C LYS A 475 -6.81 15.31 9.62
N THR A 476 -6.61 14.01 9.53
CA THR A 476 -5.34 13.43 9.08
C THR A 476 -5.44 13.06 7.61
N LEU A 477 -4.44 13.44 6.83
CA LEU A 477 -4.28 13.04 5.44
C LEU A 477 -2.98 12.23 5.31
N LEU A 478 -3.09 10.94 4.98
CA LEU A 478 -1.93 10.11 4.66
C LEU A 478 -1.43 10.49 3.26
N VAL A 479 -0.14 10.81 3.12
CA VAL A 479 0.52 10.94 1.82
C VAL A 479 1.53 9.82 1.72
N ALA A 480 1.20 8.76 1.00
CA ALA A 480 2.05 7.58 0.87
C ALA A 480 2.24 7.17 -0.58
N GLY A 481 3.44 6.70 -0.90
CA GLY A 481 3.74 5.98 -2.12
C GLY A 481 3.89 4.49 -1.86
N MET A 482 3.50 3.67 -2.82
CA MET A 482 3.66 2.23 -2.81
C MET A 482 4.32 1.78 -4.10
N HIS A 483 5.47 1.11 -3.99
CA HIS A 483 6.27 0.74 -5.14
C HIS A 483 6.01 -0.73 -5.45
N PHE A 484 5.42 -1.02 -6.59
CA PHE A 484 5.30 -2.39 -7.07
C PHE A 484 6.54 -2.77 -7.87
N MET A 485 7.03 -3.99 -7.62
CA MET A 485 8.17 -4.49 -8.35
C MET A 485 7.76 -4.89 -9.75
N ASP A 486 8.65 -4.74 -10.70
CA ASP A 486 8.62 -5.46 -11.98
C ASP A 486 9.83 -6.40 -12.06
N SER A 487 9.97 -7.10 -13.19
CA SER A 487 11.05 -8.07 -13.36
C SER A 487 12.45 -7.44 -13.33
N TYR A 488 12.59 -6.13 -13.56
CA TYR A 488 13.86 -5.40 -13.55
C TYR A 488 14.32 -5.00 -12.14
N ASN A 489 13.40 -4.76 -11.21
CA ASN A 489 13.72 -4.41 -9.82
C ASN A 489 13.19 -5.41 -8.77
N TYR A 490 12.83 -6.61 -9.22
CA TYR A 490 12.31 -7.67 -8.36
C TYR A 490 13.26 -8.05 -7.23
N ASP A 491 12.72 -8.33 -6.04
CA ASP A 491 13.50 -8.67 -4.85
C ASP A 491 12.71 -9.68 -3.98
N PHE A 492 13.23 -10.89 -3.84
CA PHE A 492 12.57 -11.92 -3.03
C PHE A 492 12.52 -11.59 -1.54
N ALA A 493 13.43 -10.75 -1.02
CA ALA A 493 13.36 -10.28 0.36
C ALA A 493 12.10 -9.45 0.60
N ARG A 494 11.63 -8.71 -0.41
CA ARG A 494 10.35 -7.97 -0.40
C ARG A 494 9.16 -8.90 -0.51
N VAL A 495 9.24 -9.95 -1.33
CA VAL A 495 8.17 -10.96 -1.48
C VAL A 495 7.92 -11.69 -0.15
N LYS A 496 8.96 -12.20 0.50
CA LYS A 496 8.86 -12.93 1.78
C LYS A 496 8.26 -12.08 2.92
N ARG A 497 8.43 -10.75 2.84
CA ARG A 497 7.90 -9.74 3.79
C ARG A 497 6.65 -9.03 3.28
N CYS A 498 5.95 -9.59 2.31
CA CYS A 498 4.74 -8.94 1.81
C CYS A 498 3.63 -8.96 2.88
N VAL A 499 2.89 -7.86 2.98
CA VAL A 499 1.73 -7.72 3.87
C VAL A 499 0.43 -7.47 3.09
N ILE A 500 0.54 -7.34 1.76
CA ILE A 500 -0.55 -7.13 0.83
C ILE A 500 -0.62 -8.34 -0.05
N HIS A 501 -1.73 -9.06 -0.02
CA HIS A 501 -1.85 -10.34 -0.73
C HIS A 501 -3.08 -10.36 -1.63
N TYR A 502 -3.13 -11.31 -2.55
CA TYR A 502 -4.32 -11.70 -3.32
C TYR A 502 -4.81 -13.05 -2.83
N SER A 503 -6.11 -13.17 -2.56
CA SER A 503 -6.74 -14.49 -2.42
C SER A 503 -7.22 -14.96 -3.79
N ALA A 504 -7.10 -16.25 -4.09
CA ALA A 504 -7.43 -16.84 -5.38
C ALA A 504 -8.40 -18.04 -5.25
N PRO A 505 -9.18 -18.37 -6.29
CA PRO A 505 -10.16 -19.46 -6.23
C PRO A 505 -9.57 -20.86 -6.04
N ASN A 506 -8.28 -21.05 -6.28
CA ASN A 506 -7.56 -22.30 -5.95
C ASN A 506 -7.28 -22.48 -4.45
N GLY A 507 -7.80 -21.59 -3.60
CA GLY A 507 -7.61 -21.65 -2.15
C GLY A 507 -6.22 -21.19 -1.69
N LEU A 508 -5.41 -20.61 -2.60
CA LEU A 508 -4.08 -20.06 -2.30
C LEU A 508 -4.14 -18.53 -2.17
N VAL A 509 -3.20 -17.98 -1.39
CA VAL A 509 -3.02 -16.55 -1.18
C VAL A 509 -1.61 -16.16 -1.67
N TYR A 510 -1.48 -15.10 -2.44
CA TYR A 510 -0.22 -14.74 -3.09
C TYR A 510 0.23 -13.33 -2.71
N PRO A 511 1.53 -13.08 -2.48
CA PRO A 511 2.11 -11.73 -2.40
C PRO A 511 1.69 -10.83 -3.59
N PHE A 512 1.46 -9.55 -3.34
CA PHE A 512 0.98 -8.64 -4.38
C PHE A 512 1.85 -8.66 -5.65
N CYS A 513 3.18 -8.52 -5.51
CA CYS A 513 4.06 -8.44 -6.67
C CYS A 513 4.15 -9.79 -7.40
N ILE A 514 4.23 -10.93 -6.69
CA ILE A 514 4.32 -12.23 -7.38
C ILE A 514 3.04 -12.60 -8.12
N TYR A 515 1.90 -12.10 -7.64
CA TYR A 515 0.63 -12.27 -8.34
C TYR A 515 0.60 -11.45 -9.64
N ASN A 516 1.05 -10.19 -9.60
CA ASN A 516 0.84 -9.23 -10.71
C ASN A 516 2.04 -8.99 -11.63
N SER A 517 3.25 -9.38 -11.23
CA SER A 517 4.49 -9.05 -11.94
C SER A 517 5.59 -10.07 -11.67
N GLY A 518 6.70 -9.98 -12.42
CA GLY A 518 7.79 -10.97 -12.36
C GLY A 518 7.27 -12.36 -12.73
N PRO A 519 7.23 -13.34 -11.81
CA PRO A 519 6.63 -14.66 -12.06
C PRO A 519 5.15 -14.66 -12.47
N CYS A 520 4.40 -13.60 -12.14
CA CYS A 520 3.01 -13.34 -12.54
C CYS A 520 2.05 -14.54 -12.41
N MET A 521 1.65 -14.86 -11.17
CA MET A 521 0.69 -15.95 -10.91
C MET A 521 -0.74 -15.64 -11.39
N ARG A 522 -1.09 -14.36 -11.58
CA ARG A 522 -2.42 -13.90 -12.02
C ARG A 522 -2.87 -14.63 -13.28
N GLU A 523 -2.08 -14.60 -14.35
CA GLU A 523 -2.48 -15.19 -15.63
C GLU A 523 -2.74 -16.69 -15.53
N LYS A 524 -1.94 -17.40 -14.73
CA LYS A 524 -2.12 -18.85 -14.48
C LYS A 524 -3.44 -19.12 -13.75
N VAL A 525 -3.72 -18.36 -12.69
CA VAL A 525 -4.96 -18.47 -11.91
C VAL A 525 -6.15 -18.10 -12.78
N GLU A 526 -6.11 -16.96 -13.47
CA GLU A 526 -7.23 -16.49 -14.28
C GLU A 526 -7.57 -17.49 -15.39
N ARG A 527 -6.58 -18.06 -16.08
CA ARG A 527 -6.81 -19.10 -17.09
C ARG A 527 -7.42 -20.37 -16.49
N GLN A 528 -6.92 -20.81 -15.33
CA GLN A 528 -7.44 -22.00 -14.64
C GLN A 528 -8.93 -21.86 -14.28
N PHE A 529 -9.38 -20.65 -13.93
CA PHE A 529 -10.75 -20.36 -13.54
C PHE A 529 -11.50 -19.52 -14.59
N SER A 530 -11.01 -19.52 -15.83
CA SER A 530 -11.67 -18.79 -16.90
C SER A 530 -12.90 -19.54 -17.40
N VAL A 531 -13.91 -18.78 -17.80
CA VAL A 531 -15.07 -19.28 -18.52
C VAL A 531 -15.01 -18.79 -19.98
N PRO A 532 -15.56 -19.57 -20.92
CA PRO A 532 -15.65 -19.13 -22.31
C PRO A 532 -16.37 -17.79 -22.42
N LEU A 533 -15.85 -16.89 -23.26
CA LEU A 533 -16.57 -15.68 -23.63
C LEU A 533 -17.82 -16.09 -24.40
N GLU A 534 -19.01 -15.65 -23.95
CA GLU A 534 -20.20 -15.78 -24.79
C GLU A 534 -19.91 -15.13 -26.16
N PRO A 535 -20.22 -15.81 -27.27
CA PRO A 535 -20.02 -15.21 -28.59
C PRO A 535 -20.79 -13.89 -28.63
N LYS A 536 -20.10 -12.79 -28.97
CA LYS A 536 -20.77 -11.50 -29.17
C LYS A 536 -21.95 -11.74 -30.11
N PRO A 537 -23.19 -11.34 -29.75
CA PRO A 537 -24.29 -11.42 -30.70
C PRO A 537 -23.86 -10.67 -31.95
N ALA A 538 -23.96 -11.34 -33.10
CA ALA A 538 -23.59 -10.75 -34.38
C ALA A 538 -24.29 -9.40 -34.50
N LYS A 539 -23.52 -8.32 -34.70
CA LYS A 539 -24.11 -7.04 -35.05
C LYS A 539 -24.82 -7.25 -36.39
N LEU A 540 -26.15 -7.29 -36.35
CA LEU A 540 -26.96 -7.19 -37.55
C LEU A 540 -26.71 -5.81 -38.14
N ASN A 541 -25.81 -5.71 -39.12
CA ASN A 541 -25.86 -4.60 -40.05
C ASN A 541 -27.18 -4.70 -40.81
N GLY A 542 -27.79 -3.57 -41.18
CA GLY A 542 -29.11 -3.47 -41.81
C GLY A 542 -29.33 -4.24 -43.12
N ASN A 543 -28.38 -5.07 -43.55
CA ASN A 543 -28.42 -5.95 -44.72
C ASN A 543 -28.28 -7.46 -44.40
N GLY A 544 -28.37 -7.89 -43.13
CA GLY A 544 -28.57 -9.32 -42.80
C GLY A 544 -27.38 -10.26 -43.10
N LEU A 545 -26.15 -9.76 -43.20
CA LEU A 545 -24.95 -10.59 -43.35
C LEU A 545 -24.09 -10.54 -42.07
N VAL A 546 -23.80 -11.72 -41.51
CA VAL A 546 -22.92 -11.92 -40.36
C VAL A 546 -21.47 -11.81 -40.83
N GLN A 547 -20.74 -10.77 -40.39
CA GLN A 547 -19.27 -10.78 -40.45
C GLN A 547 -18.74 -11.50 -39.20
N VAL A 548 -18.01 -12.59 -39.43
CA VAL A 548 -17.16 -13.21 -38.41
C VAL A 548 -15.85 -12.42 -38.40
N GLU A 549 -15.63 -11.58 -37.38
CA GLU A 549 -14.29 -11.01 -37.13
C GLU A 549 -13.45 -12.11 -36.47
N ASN A 550 -12.35 -12.51 -37.14
CA ASN A 550 -11.33 -13.43 -36.62
C ASN A 550 -10.49 -12.78 -35.53
#